data_AF-A0AA46X4J2-F1
#
_entry.id   AF-A0AA46X4J2-F1
#
_cell.length_a   1.000
_cell.length_b   1.000
_cell.length_c   1.000
_cell.angle_alpha   90.00
_cell.angle_beta   90.00
_cell.angle_gamma   90.00
#
_symmetry.space_group_name_H-M   'P 1'
#
loop_
_entity.id
_entity.type
_entity.pdbx_description
1 polymer ?
#
loop_
_entity_poly.entity_id
_entity_poly.type
_entity_poly.pdbx_seq_one_letter_code
_entity_poly.pdbx_strand_id
1 'polypeptide(L)'
;MYKNTSYALRALVLGTLLAATGLGFASANTTTTTNAPTTTIESTKAGSTLQAPTVGSAKADTSNVDLAKAEASTKATPVVVNKSIGTPQDIQKIRAHIFTDVPSDFWAANSISTVTKANLMKGYSDGTFRPNQPMTREEVAALFNNITDDGTAAFLSSKFKDITSDRWSALAIESVARKNIISGYGDETYKPEKYMSRQEFAVVADNYLHYLGYTTEDPTALDHIAYADQKFVAPWAQDAVRELASLGFTLYTPGTLFNPEKYITRAEAAEIAYRMTQTEQSLAFHNTLFKQQVENKTAKIISKALNYDNDFTKFRQDGALFWEAGQLHASLTDQKKADLVTNAIAQAHDPQLDRAVVVSKGKLTQEQLEDYQSDAISLYQEKEPQGKILSIAPNTDTSALLITVDSIQKPTLKAFKKKFGEKVFLQLPPEPLTNTNGAIQFPLPPRVNYYNDKQ
;
A
#
# COMPACT_ATOMS: atom_id res chain seq x y z
N MET A 1 9.54 -25.31 -7.36
CA MET A 1 9.85 -24.62 -8.63
C MET A 1 10.55 -23.29 -8.33
N TYR A 2 11.66 -23.31 -7.59
CA TYR A 2 12.40 -22.12 -7.11
C TYR A 2 13.90 -22.30 -7.33
N LYS A 3 14.33 -22.62 -8.56
CA LYS A 3 15.75 -22.91 -8.84
C LYS A 3 16.45 -21.91 -9.76
N ASN A 4 15.83 -20.80 -10.18
CA ASN A 4 16.49 -19.80 -11.03
C ASN A 4 15.77 -18.44 -11.03
N THR A 5 15.85 -17.68 -9.95
CA THR A 5 15.57 -16.23 -9.98
C THR A 5 16.80 -15.48 -9.48
N SER A 6 17.37 -14.61 -10.32
CA SER A 6 18.56 -13.80 -10.01
C SER A 6 18.25 -12.58 -9.14
N TYR A 7 17.18 -12.65 -8.34
CA TYR A 7 16.76 -11.55 -7.48
C TYR A 7 17.27 -11.80 -6.08
N ALA A 8 17.87 -10.76 -5.50
CA ALA A 8 18.53 -10.74 -4.20
C ALA A 8 17.76 -11.60 -3.19
N LEU A 9 18.42 -12.66 -2.72
CA LEU A 9 17.92 -13.48 -1.61
C LEU A 9 17.75 -12.58 -0.41
N ARG A 10 16.52 -12.13 -0.21
CA ARG A 10 16.13 -11.52 1.04
C ARG A 10 16.16 -12.58 2.12
N ALA A 11 16.34 -12.09 3.35
CA ALA A 11 15.93 -12.82 4.52
C ALA A 11 14.62 -13.51 4.21
N LEU A 12 14.45 -14.74 4.68
CA LEU A 12 13.18 -15.42 4.59
C LEU A 12 12.06 -14.41 4.91
N VAL A 13 11.36 -13.93 3.87
CA VAL A 13 9.95 -13.52 3.99
C VAL A 13 9.22 -14.83 4.10
N LEU A 14 9.50 -15.49 5.21
CA LEU A 14 8.80 -16.61 5.74
C LEU A 14 7.51 -16.01 6.25
N GLY A 15 6.59 -15.84 5.29
CA GLY A 15 5.45 -14.97 5.43
C GLY A 15 4.68 -15.30 6.70
N THR A 16 4.35 -14.26 7.45
CA THR A 16 2.99 -14.17 7.96
C THR A 16 2.07 -14.10 6.75
N LEU A 17 1.50 -15.23 6.34
CA LEU A 17 0.32 -15.22 5.49
C LEU A 17 -0.83 -14.76 6.39
N LEU A 18 -0.95 -13.44 6.62
CA LEU A 18 -2.12 -12.89 7.29
C LEU A 18 -3.28 -12.96 6.29
N ALA A 19 -4.05 -14.04 6.37
CA ALA A 19 -5.37 -14.11 5.80
C ALA A 19 -6.31 -13.14 6.54
N ALA A 20 -6.39 -11.90 6.07
CA ALA A 20 -7.52 -10.97 6.26
C ALA A 20 -7.24 -9.74 5.38
N THR A 21 -7.76 -9.69 4.16
CA THR A 21 -9.10 -9.14 3.93
C THR A 21 -9.89 -10.02 2.96
N GLY A 22 -11.12 -10.33 3.34
CA GLY A 22 -12.00 -11.18 2.56
C GLY A 22 -12.39 -10.56 1.22
N LEU A 23 -12.20 -11.31 0.15
CA LEU A 23 -13.08 -11.44 -1.00
C LEU A 23 -12.77 -12.83 -1.58
N GLY A 24 -13.64 -13.80 -1.29
CA GLY A 24 -13.47 -15.16 -1.79
C GLY A 24 -13.66 -15.21 -3.29
N PHE A 25 -12.75 -15.85 -4.02
CA PHE A 25 -13.04 -16.39 -5.33
C PHE A 25 -12.41 -17.77 -5.52
N ALA A 26 -13.20 -18.62 -6.17
CA ALA A 26 -13.07 -20.05 -6.22
C ALA A 26 -11.88 -20.54 -7.05
N SER A 27 -11.44 -21.75 -6.69
CA SER A 27 -10.57 -22.63 -7.45
C SER A 27 -10.95 -22.67 -8.94
N ALA A 28 -9.97 -22.53 -9.82
CA ALA A 28 -10.04 -23.07 -11.18
C ALA A 28 -8.74 -23.82 -11.47
N ASN A 29 -8.88 -25.15 -11.58
CA ASN A 29 -7.86 -26.06 -12.06
C ASN A 29 -7.44 -25.70 -13.49
N THR A 30 -6.14 -25.77 -13.74
CA THR A 30 -5.51 -25.73 -15.05
C THR A 30 -5.92 -26.96 -15.86
N THR A 31 -6.56 -26.75 -17.02
CA THR A 31 -6.65 -27.78 -18.07
C THR A 31 -5.89 -27.29 -19.30
N THR A 32 -4.95 -28.13 -19.70
CA THR A 32 -4.03 -28.05 -20.83
C THR A 32 -4.75 -27.80 -22.15
N THR A 33 -4.22 -26.85 -22.93
CA THR A 33 -4.57 -26.61 -24.34
C THR A 33 -3.93 -27.64 -25.26
N THR A 34 -4.72 -28.25 -26.15
CA THR A 34 -4.25 -28.97 -27.34
C THR A 34 -4.99 -28.45 -28.57
N ASN A 35 -4.26 -28.18 -29.66
CA ASN A 35 -4.73 -27.48 -30.84
C ASN A 35 -5.45 -28.34 -31.90
N ALA A 36 -6.42 -27.69 -32.58
CA ALA A 36 -6.88 -27.80 -33.99
C ALA A 36 -7.81 -28.97 -34.43
N PRO A 37 -8.60 -28.87 -35.53
CA PRO A 37 -8.70 -27.79 -36.54
C PRO A 37 -10.12 -27.26 -36.92
N THR A 38 -10.07 -26.15 -37.67
CA THR A 38 -11.00 -25.44 -38.56
C THR A 38 -12.28 -26.13 -39.07
N THR A 39 -13.41 -25.40 -39.03
CA THR A 39 -14.46 -25.43 -40.08
C THR A 39 -15.10 -24.05 -40.29
N THR A 40 -15.08 -23.63 -41.55
CA THR A 40 -15.71 -22.44 -42.14
C THR A 40 -17.18 -22.72 -42.46
N ILE A 41 -18.12 -21.83 -42.10
CA ILE A 41 -19.38 -21.63 -42.85
C ILE A 41 -19.75 -20.13 -42.83
N GLU A 42 -19.99 -19.57 -44.01
CA GLU A 42 -20.47 -18.22 -44.29
C GLU A 42 -22.00 -18.06 -44.18
N SER A 43 -22.40 -16.84 -43.82
CA SER A 43 -23.55 -16.03 -44.31
C SER A 43 -25.00 -16.53 -44.15
N THR A 44 -25.82 -15.74 -43.44
CA THR A 44 -26.88 -14.93 -44.09
C THR A 44 -27.45 -13.82 -43.19
N LYS A 45 -28.00 -12.82 -43.88
CA LYS A 45 -28.34 -11.44 -43.49
C LYS A 45 -29.84 -11.31 -43.24
N ALA A 46 -30.26 -10.53 -42.23
CA ALA A 46 -31.55 -9.82 -42.25
C ALA A 46 -31.55 -8.66 -41.24
N GLY A 47 -31.81 -7.45 -41.73
CA GLY A 47 -31.96 -6.25 -40.90
C GLY A 47 -33.42 -5.98 -40.54
N SER A 48 -33.64 -5.14 -39.54
CA SER A 48 -34.86 -4.33 -39.39
C SER A 48 -34.62 -3.21 -38.39
N THR A 49 -35.18 -2.05 -38.73
CA THR A 49 -35.05 -0.74 -38.09
C THR A 49 -36.41 -0.34 -37.50
N LEU A 50 -36.40 0.66 -36.60
CA LEU A 50 -37.54 1.49 -36.10
C LEU A 50 -38.33 0.85 -34.94
N GLN A 51 -38.90 1.56 -33.94
CA GLN A 51 -38.98 2.98 -33.56
C GLN A 51 -39.53 3.05 -32.11
N ALA A 52 -39.30 4.16 -31.41
CA ALA A 52 -39.86 4.49 -30.09
C ALA A 52 -41.38 4.81 -30.15
N PRO A 53 -42.12 4.77 -29.01
CA PRO A 53 -43.39 5.46 -28.89
C PRO A 53 -43.33 6.68 -27.96
N THR A 54 -44.09 7.70 -28.34
CA THR A 54 -44.58 8.80 -27.50
C THR A 54 -46.07 8.96 -27.77
N VAL A 55 -46.76 9.75 -26.92
CA VAL A 55 -48.15 10.27 -26.97
C VAL A 55 -49.11 9.54 -25.99
N GLY A 56 -49.89 10.22 -25.13
CA GLY A 56 -50.36 11.61 -25.22
C GLY A 56 -50.99 12.23 -23.98
N SER A 57 -51.26 13.53 -24.15
CA SER A 57 -51.84 14.50 -23.23
C SER A 57 -53.36 14.39 -23.06
N ALA A 58 -53.87 14.92 -21.94
CA ALA A 58 -55.18 15.55 -21.83
C ALA A 58 -55.08 16.82 -20.98
N LYS A 59 -55.78 17.88 -21.42
CA LYS A 59 -55.80 19.25 -20.88
C LYS A 59 -57.27 19.69 -20.72
N ALA A 60 -57.59 20.39 -19.62
CA ALA A 60 -58.62 21.45 -19.46
C ALA A 60 -58.89 21.63 -17.95
N ASP A 61 -59.25 22.79 -17.37
CA ASP A 61 -59.07 24.22 -17.63
C ASP A 61 -59.65 24.94 -16.37
N THR A 62 -59.48 26.26 -16.30
CA THR A 62 -60.13 27.27 -15.43
C THR A 62 -59.42 27.74 -14.14
N SER A 63 -59.42 29.08 -14.11
CA SER A 63 -58.77 30.09 -13.28
C SER A 63 -59.63 30.55 -12.10
N ASN A 64 -59.01 30.97 -10.98
CA ASN A 64 -59.31 32.27 -10.36
C ASN A 64 -58.25 32.73 -9.33
N VAL A 65 -58.20 34.06 -9.21
CA VAL A 65 -57.21 34.95 -8.58
C VAL A 65 -57.37 35.04 -7.06
N ASP A 66 -56.28 35.22 -6.30
CA ASP A 66 -56.22 36.31 -5.31
C ASP A 66 -54.79 36.71 -4.86
N LEU A 67 -54.56 38.02 -4.82
CA LEU A 67 -53.38 38.69 -4.27
C LEU A 67 -53.58 38.93 -2.77
N ALA A 68 -52.56 38.65 -1.96
CA ALA A 68 -52.35 39.38 -0.71
C ALA A 68 -50.86 39.44 -0.33
N LYS A 69 -50.40 40.68 -0.18
CA LYS A 69 -49.10 41.16 0.32
C LYS A 69 -49.08 41.10 1.84
N ALA A 70 -47.99 40.59 2.45
CA ALA A 70 -47.58 40.96 3.80
C ALA A 70 -46.10 40.61 4.06
N GLU A 71 -45.29 41.64 4.28
CA GLU A 71 -44.01 41.54 4.99
C GLU A 71 -44.29 41.26 6.47
N ALA A 72 -43.57 40.33 7.09
CA ALA A 72 -43.26 40.37 8.51
C ALA A 72 -42.07 39.46 8.84
N SER A 73 -41.05 40.10 9.40
CA SER A 73 -39.93 39.51 10.12
C SER A 73 -40.41 38.68 11.31
N THR A 74 -40.03 37.40 11.38
CA THR A 74 -39.97 36.66 12.64
C THR A 74 -38.70 35.81 12.72
N LYS A 75 -37.82 36.30 13.59
CA LYS A 75 -36.66 35.67 14.22
C LYS A 75 -36.96 34.20 14.60
N ALA A 76 -36.36 33.24 13.89
CA ALA A 76 -36.38 31.84 14.29
C ALA A 76 -35.18 31.54 15.20
N THR A 77 -35.45 31.33 16.48
CA THR A 77 -34.54 30.72 17.45
C THR A 77 -34.11 29.33 16.96
N PRO A 78 -32.82 28.93 17.10
CA PRO A 78 -32.40 27.59 16.73
C PRO A 78 -33.03 26.56 17.67
N VAL A 79 -33.72 25.58 17.11
CA VAL A 79 -34.19 24.39 17.81
C VAL A 79 -32.97 23.54 18.16
N VAL A 80 -32.64 23.46 19.46
CA VAL A 80 -31.66 22.49 19.96
C VAL A 80 -32.30 21.11 19.89
N VAL A 81 -31.98 20.36 18.84
CA VAL A 81 -32.29 18.93 18.78
C VAL A 81 -31.25 18.21 19.63
N ASN A 82 -31.60 17.92 20.88
CA ASN A 82 -30.83 16.99 21.72
C ASN A 82 -30.94 15.58 21.14
N LYS A 83 -30.01 15.21 20.25
CA LYS A 83 -29.81 13.82 19.82
C LYS A 83 -28.80 13.17 20.76
N SER A 84 -29.23 12.11 21.44
CA SER A 84 -28.40 11.27 22.32
C SER A 84 -27.06 10.90 21.66
N ILE A 85 -25.95 11.38 22.22
CA ILE A 85 -24.58 11.08 21.80
C ILE A 85 -24.13 9.84 22.59
N GLY A 86 -24.34 8.65 22.01
CA GLY A 86 -24.14 7.39 22.74
C GLY A 86 -23.04 6.48 22.20
N THR A 87 -22.63 6.63 20.94
CA THR A 87 -21.70 5.68 20.30
C THR A 87 -20.40 6.35 19.82
N PRO A 88 -19.27 5.61 19.76
CA PRO A 88 -18.04 6.08 19.11
C PRO A 88 -18.26 6.52 17.65
N GLN A 89 -19.23 5.91 16.96
CA GLN A 89 -19.63 6.30 15.60
C GLN A 89 -20.33 7.66 15.58
N ASP A 90 -21.19 7.99 16.55
CA ASP A 90 -21.81 9.32 16.66
C ASP A 90 -20.77 10.41 16.92
N ILE A 91 -19.75 10.09 17.74
CA ILE A 91 -18.63 11.01 18.01
C ILE A 91 -17.76 11.20 16.77
N GLN A 92 -17.51 10.15 15.98
CA GLN A 92 -16.82 10.27 14.68
C GLN A 92 -17.65 11.09 13.67
N LYS A 93 -18.97 10.89 13.64
CA LYS A 93 -19.90 11.59 12.74
C LYS A 93 -19.98 13.09 13.05
N ILE A 94 -19.88 13.48 14.33
CA ILE A 94 -19.79 14.88 14.76
C ILE A 94 -18.41 15.48 14.45
N ARG A 95 -17.32 14.70 14.54
CA ARG A 95 -15.95 15.16 14.23
C ARG A 95 -15.65 15.34 12.74
N ALA A 96 -16.53 14.85 11.85
CA ALA A 96 -16.34 14.85 10.38
C ALA A 96 -16.83 16.12 9.69
N HIS A 97 -17.58 16.99 10.36
CA HIS A 97 -18.19 18.17 9.75
C HIS A 97 -17.24 19.39 9.74
N ILE A 98 -16.15 19.29 8.97
CA ILE A 98 -15.19 20.40 8.80
C ILE A 98 -15.65 21.37 7.71
N PHE A 99 -16.40 20.90 6.70
CA PHE A 99 -16.76 21.66 5.51
C PHE A 99 -18.26 21.63 5.25
N THR A 100 -18.82 22.73 4.76
CA THR A 100 -20.27 22.90 4.57
C THR A 100 -20.82 22.06 3.41
N ASP A 101 -19.98 21.68 2.46
CA ASP A 101 -20.31 20.90 1.26
C ASP A 101 -19.89 19.42 1.36
N VAL A 102 -19.50 18.97 2.57
CA VAL A 102 -19.19 17.56 2.86
C VAL A 102 -20.15 17.05 3.94
N PRO A 103 -21.29 16.47 3.54
CA PRO A 103 -22.20 15.80 4.45
C PRO A 103 -21.49 14.72 5.27
N SER A 104 -21.94 14.47 6.51
CA SER A 104 -21.32 13.48 7.40
C SER A 104 -21.35 12.03 6.88
N ASP A 105 -22.26 11.74 5.95
CA ASP A 105 -22.45 10.47 5.26
C ASP A 105 -21.84 10.45 3.84
N PHE A 106 -21.15 11.52 3.44
CA PHE A 106 -20.37 11.53 2.22
C PHE A 106 -19.27 10.45 2.30
N TRP A 107 -19.11 9.66 1.25
CA TRP A 107 -18.24 8.48 1.24
C TRP A 107 -16.78 8.78 1.65
N ALA A 108 -16.27 9.98 1.33
CA ALA A 108 -14.91 10.41 1.69
C ALA A 108 -14.86 11.32 2.93
N ALA A 109 -15.95 11.51 3.67
CA ALA A 109 -16.02 12.48 4.77
C ALA A 109 -14.91 12.26 5.82
N ASN A 110 -14.68 10.99 6.21
CA ASN A 110 -13.63 10.64 7.15
C ASN A 110 -12.23 10.97 6.61
N SER A 111 -11.97 10.59 5.37
CA SER A 111 -10.68 10.76 4.70
C SER A 111 -10.36 12.25 4.54
N ILE A 112 -11.31 13.03 4.01
CA ILE A 112 -11.23 14.49 3.89
C ILE A 112 -10.93 15.13 5.26
N SER A 113 -11.70 14.76 6.29
CA SER A 113 -11.49 15.29 7.64
C SER A 113 -10.09 14.95 8.17
N THR A 114 -9.61 13.73 7.96
CA THR A 114 -8.33 13.25 8.49
C THR A 114 -7.15 13.92 7.79
N VAL A 115 -7.13 13.95 6.45
CA VAL A 115 -6.04 14.58 5.70
C VAL A 115 -6.01 16.09 5.91
N THR A 116 -7.16 16.71 6.17
CA THR A 116 -7.24 18.14 6.53
C THR A 116 -6.63 18.39 7.91
N LYS A 117 -6.99 17.58 8.92
CA LYS A 117 -6.40 17.66 10.27
C LYS A 117 -4.88 17.39 10.27
N ALA A 118 -4.41 16.56 9.33
CA ALA A 118 -3.00 16.30 9.10
C ALA A 118 -2.29 17.39 8.28
N ASN A 119 -2.99 18.48 7.89
CA ASN A 119 -2.49 19.56 7.04
C ASN A 119 -2.02 19.14 5.64
N LEU A 120 -2.45 17.98 5.15
CA LEU A 120 -2.09 17.48 3.82
C LEU A 120 -2.90 18.19 2.72
N MET A 121 -4.19 18.44 3.00
CA MET A 121 -5.09 19.20 2.15
C MET A 121 -5.80 20.28 2.96
N LYS A 122 -6.26 21.34 2.29
CA LYS A 122 -7.02 22.43 2.90
C LYS A 122 -8.29 22.69 2.09
N GLY A 123 -9.35 23.12 2.76
CA GLY A 123 -10.52 23.68 2.09
C GLY A 123 -10.32 25.14 1.70
N TYR A 124 -11.37 25.73 1.17
CA TYR A 124 -11.41 27.11 0.71
C TYR A 124 -11.87 28.04 1.84
N SER A 125 -11.60 29.33 1.69
CA SER A 125 -11.97 30.36 2.69
C SER A 125 -13.48 30.54 2.87
N ASP A 126 -14.28 30.05 1.92
CA ASP A 126 -15.74 30.03 1.96
C ASP A 126 -16.32 28.88 2.81
N GLY A 127 -15.46 28.05 3.42
CA GLY A 127 -15.86 26.92 4.26
C GLY A 127 -16.14 25.64 3.48
N THR A 128 -15.88 25.61 2.17
CA THR A 128 -16.07 24.44 1.30
C THR A 128 -14.79 23.61 1.11
N PHE A 129 -14.93 22.34 0.78
CA PHE A 129 -13.84 21.47 0.33
C PHE A 129 -13.83 21.26 -1.19
N ARG A 130 -14.99 21.34 -1.83
CA ARG A 130 -15.27 21.08 -3.25
C ARG A 130 -14.90 19.65 -3.65
N PRO A 131 -15.50 18.61 -3.03
CA PRO A 131 -15.05 17.22 -3.16
C PRO A 131 -15.06 16.69 -4.60
N ASN A 132 -15.99 17.15 -5.44
CA ASN A 132 -16.14 16.70 -6.83
C ASN A 132 -15.31 17.51 -7.83
N GLN A 133 -14.59 18.55 -7.39
CA GLN A 133 -13.80 19.39 -8.27
C GLN A 133 -12.55 18.62 -8.75
N PRO A 134 -12.23 18.61 -10.05
CA PRO A 134 -10.96 18.10 -10.56
C PRO A 134 -9.76 18.84 -9.97
N MET A 135 -8.68 18.13 -9.68
CA MET A 135 -7.44 18.74 -9.20
C MET A 135 -6.50 19.14 -10.33
N THR A 136 -5.93 20.32 -10.21
CA THR A 136 -4.83 20.79 -11.05
C THR A 136 -3.52 20.09 -10.66
N ARG A 137 -2.55 20.09 -11.57
CA ARG A 137 -1.21 19.53 -11.31
C ARG A 137 -0.52 20.23 -10.15
N GLU A 138 -0.64 21.55 -10.04
CA GLU A 138 -0.06 22.31 -8.92
C GLU A 138 -0.69 22.00 -7.55
N GLU A 139 -2.00 21.71 -7.50
CA GLU A 139 -2.64 21.24 -6.26
C GLU A 139 -2.15 19.85 -5.86
N VAL A 140 -1.91 18.96 -6.84
CA VAL A 140 -1.33 17.63 -6.55
C VAL A 140 0.12 17.77 -6.07
N ALA A 141 0.92 18.65 -6.68
CA ALA A 141 2.27 18.95 -6.20
C ALA A 141 2.27 19.46 -4.75
N ALA A 142 1.34 20.36 -4.41
CA ALA A 142 1.17 20.86 -3.04
C ALA A 142 0.80 19.73 -2.06
N LEU A 143 -0.10 18.82 -2.44
CA LEU A 143 -0.45 17.64 -1.63
C LEU A 143 0.79 16.78 -1.33
N PHE A 144 1.55 16.38 -2.36
CA PHE A 144 2.74 15.54 -2.16
C PHE A 144 3.89 16.28 -1.46
N ASN A 145 3.98 17.60 -1.63
CA ASN A 145 4.90 18.41 -0.84
C ASN A 145 4.54 18.36 0.65
N ASN A 146 3.25 18.48 1.00
CA ASN A 146 2.81 18.37 2.40
C ASN A 146 2.98 16.95 2.96
N ILE A 147 2.84 15.91 2.13
CA ILE A 147 3.12 14.52 2.54
C ILE A 147 4.61 14.33 2.84
N THR A 148 5.48 14.96 2.07
CA THR A 148 6.95 14.78 2.15
C THR A 148 7.65 15.81 3.02
N ASP A 149 6.90 16.70 3.68
CA ASP A 149 7.36 17.96 4.29
C ASP A 149 8.67 17.80 5.09
N ASP A 150 9.78 18.16 4.43
CA ASP A 150 11.16 18.09 4.90
C ASP A 150 11.69 19.45 5.37
N GLY A 151 10.80 20.44 5.51
CA GLY A 151 11.15 21.74 6.06
C GLY A 151 12.02 22.58 5.12
N THR A 152 11.39 23.61 4.54
CA THR A 152 12.08 24.83 4.07
C THR A 152 13.19 24.63 3.04
N ALA A 153 12.87 24.06 1.88
CA ALA A 153 13.69 24.31 0.70
C ALA A 153 13.52 25.78 0.27
N ALA A 154 14.63 26.54 0.19
CA ALA A 154 14.59 27.84 -0.45
C ALA A 154 14.36 27.67 -1.97
N PHE A 155 13.48 28.49 -2.54
CA PHE A 155 13.34 28.57 -3.99
C PHE A 155 14.60 29.24 -4.56
N LEU A 156 15.48 28.43 -5.14
CA LEU A 156 16.69 28.93 -5.79
C LEU A 156 16.41 29.22 -7.27
N SER A 157 15.82 28.27 -7.97
CA SER A 157 15.44 28.32 -9.38
C SER A 157 14.54 27.14 -9.71
N SER A 158 13.78 27.28 -10.80
CA SER A 158 12.94 26.23 -11.37
C SER A 158 13.54 25.66 -12.65
N LYS A 159 13.41 24.34 -12.85
CA LYS A 159 13.76 23.68 -14.12
C LYS A 159 12.65 23.82 -15.19
N PHE A 160 11.50 24.33 -14.78
CA PHE A 160 10.34 24.54 -15.64
C PHE A 160 10.18 26.03 -15.99
N LYS A 161 10.09 26.35 -17.28
CA LYS A 161 10.01 27.73 -17.78
C LYS A 161 8.68 28.44 -17.47
N ASP A 162 7.63 27.67 -17.17
CA ASP A 162 6.30 28.16 -16.84
C ASP A 162 6.03 28.25 -15.33
N ILE A 163 7.08 28.10 -14.50
CA ILE A 163 7.02 28.25 -13.05
C ILE A 163 7.84 29.47 -12.64
N THR A 164 7.12 30.51 -12.21
CA THR A 164 7.68 31.75 -11.67
C THR A 164 7.69 31.73 -10.14
N SER A 165 8.59 32.48 -9.51
CA SER A 165 8.78 32.48 -8.06
C SER A 165 7.61 33.05 -7.25
N ASP A 166 6.75 33.85 -7.88
CA ASP A 166 5.56 34.46 -7.29
C ASP A 166 4.33 33.53 -7.30
N ARG A 167 4.41 32.39 -8.01
CA ARG A 167 3.34 31.38 -8.01
C ARG A 167 3.27 30.70 -6.65
N TRP A 168 2.06 30.64 -6.07
CA TRP A 168 1.81 30.03 -4.76
C TRP A 168 2.32 28.59 -4.62
N SER A 169 2.33 27.84 -5.72
CA SER A 169 2.74 26.44 -5.81
C SER A 169 4.20 26.24 -6.22
N ALA A 170 4.96 27.31 -6.53
CA ALA A 170 6.32 27.22 -7.06
C ALA A 170 7.25 26.41 -6.15
N LEU A 171 7.22 26.67 -4.85
CA LEU A 171 8.00 25.93 -3.85
C LEU A 171 7.63 24.45 -3.79
N ALA A 172 6.33 24.15 -3.79
CA ALA A 172 5.85 22.77 -3.72
C ALA A 172 6.26 21.98 -4.97
N ILE A 173 6.05 22.57 -6.15
CA ILE A 173 6.45 21.98 -7.44
C ILE A 173 7.96 21.70 -7.45
N GLU A 174 8.78 22.66 -7.06
CA GLU A 174 10.24 22.46 -7.06
C GLU A 174 10.68 21.40 -6.05
N SER A 175 10.12 21.41 -4.85
CA SER A 175 10.41 20.42 -3.81
C SER A 175 10.14 18.99 -4.30
N VAL A 176 8.92 18.71 -4.76
CA VAL A 176 8.57 17.36 -5.21
C VAL A 176 9.21 16.98 -6.55
N ALA A 177 9.56 17.96 -7.40
CA ALA A 177 10.30 17.71 -8.64
C ALA A 177 11.77 17.37 -8.41
N ARG A 178 12.40 17.90 -7.34
CA ARG A 178 13.77 17.52 -6.91
C ARG A 178 13.82 16.13 -6.29
N LYS A 179 12.73 15.71 -5.64
CA LYS A 179 12.53 14.37 -5.09
C LYS A 179 12.15 13.32 -6.15
N ASN A 180 12.05 13.71 -7.43
CA ASN A 180 11.58 12.87 -8.55
C ASN A 180 10.16 12.31 -8.36
N ILE A 181 9.33 12.96 -7.54
CA ILE A 181 7.93 12.57 -7.33
C ILE A 181 7.05 13.04 -8.50
N ILE A 182 7.38 14.20 -9.08
CA ILE A 182 6.70 14.75 -10.27
C ILE A 182 7.68 15.05 -11.41
N SER A 183 7.14 15.05 -12.63
CA SER A 183 7.85 15.37 -13.88
C SER A 183 7.05 16.33 -14.76
N GLY A 184 7.76 17.09 -15.61
CA GLY A 184 7.20 17.98 -16.63
C GLY A 184 6.92 17.28 -17.96
N TYR A 185 6.56 18.05 -19.00
CA TYR A 185 6.13 17.55 -20.32
C TYR A 185 7.26 17.40 -21.36
N GLY A 186 8.54 17.49 -20.94
CA GLY A 186 9.70 17.35 -21.82
C GLY A 186 10.02 18.58 -22.69
N ASP A 187 9.10 19.55 -22.77
CA ASP A 187 9.23 20.86 -23.41
C ASP A 187 9.66 21.96 -22.44
N GLU A 188 10.29 21.55 -21.33
CA GLU A 188 10.65 22.37 -20.16
C GLU A 188 9.43 23.03 -19.48
N THR A 189 8.21 22.53 -19.67
CA THR A 189 7.02 23.00 -18.94
C THR A 189 6.50 22.00 -17.92
N TYR A 190 5.83 22.51 -16.88
CA TYR A 190 5.09 21.72 -15.91
C TYR A 190 3.57 21.74 -16.15
N LYS A 191 3.03 22.83 -16.71
CA LYS A 191 1.58 23.11 -16.93
C LYS A 191 0.78 23.04 -15.62
N PRO A 192 1.07 23.89 -14.63
CA PRO A 192 0.54 23.80 -13.27
C PRO A 192 -1.00 23.76 -13.20
N GLU A 193 -1.67 24.58 -14.00
CA GLU A 193 -3.14 24.74 -13.99
C GLU A 193 -3.89 23.64 -14.75
N LYS A 194 -3.19 22.75 -15.45
CA LYS A 194 -3.83 21.64 -16.17
C LYS A 194 -4.37 20.62 -15.16
N TYR A 195 -5.59 20.12 -15.39
CA TYR A 195 -6.14 19.03 -14.59
C TYR A 195 -5.37 17.72 -14.78
N MET A 196 -5.22 16.97 -13.68
CA MET A 196 -4.51 15.70 -13.66
C MET A 196 -5.48 14.52 -13.83
N SER A 197 -5.15 13.59 -14.73
CA SER A 197 -5.88 12.33 -14.87
C SER A 197 -5.58 11.36 -13.72
N ARG A 198 -6.47 10.38 -13.48
CA ARG A 198 -6.28 9.35 -12.44
C ARG A 198 -4.98 8.56 -12.64
N GLN A 199 -4.62 8.24 -13.88
CA GLN A 199 -3.36 7.52 -14.15
C GLN A 199 -2.12 8.40 -13.93
N GLU A 200 -2.18 9.70 -14.22
CA GLU A 200 -1.09 10.63 -13.88
C GLU A 200 -0.94 10.73 -12.35
N PHE A 201 -2.06 10.82 -11.60
CA PHE A 201 -2.03 10.84 -10.14
C PHE A 201 -1.43 9.55 -9.56
N ALA A 202 -1.79 8.39 -10.13
CA ALA A 202 -1.23 7.11 -9.72
C ALA A 202 0.30 7.09 -9.88
N VAL A 203 0.82 7.59 -11.02
CA VAL A 203 2.28 7.68 -11.21
C VAL A 203 2.95 8.61 -10.22
N VAL A 204 2.33 9.74 -9.85
CA VAL A 204 2.90 10.62 -8.81
C VAL A 204 2.91 9.94 -7.44
N ALA A 205 1.85 9.22 -7.10
CA ALA A 205 1.76 8.46 -5.85
C ALA A 205 2.78 7.32 -5.78
N ASP A 206 2.98 6.62 -6.88
CA ASP A 206 3.96 5.54 -7.04
C ASP A 206 5.41 6.04 -6.96
N ASN A 207 5.72 7.14 -7.65
CA ASN A 207 7.02 7.81 -7.53
C ASN A 207 7.31 8.25 -6.09
N TYR A 208 6.29 8.62 -5.31
CA TYR A 208 6.47 8.88 -3.88
C TYR A 208 6.88 7.62 -3.11
N LEU A 209 6.31 6.45 -3.42
CA LEU A 209 6.74 5.18 -2.81
C LEU A 209 8.20 4.87 -3.16
N HIS A 210 8.60 5.07 -4.41
CA HIS A 210 9.99 4.92 -4.84
C HIS A 210 10.93 5.94 -4.20
N TYR A 211 10.49 7.17 -3.99
CA TYR A 211 11.23 8.18 -3.23
C TYR A 211 11.51 7.71 -1.79
N LEU A 212 10.56 7.04 -1.15
CA LEU A 212 10.78 6.42 0.17
C LEU A 212 11.73 5.21 0.12
N GLY A 213 12.07 4.72 -1.07
CA GLY A 213 12.95 3.59 -1.31
C GLY A 213 12.21 2.26 -1.48
N TYR A 214 10.89 2.29 -1.68
CA TYR A 214 10.12 1.08 -1.98
C TYR A 214 10.46 0.56 -3.38
N THR A 215 10.60 -0.77 -3.48
CA THR A 215 10.81 -1.47 -4.75
C THR A 215 9.93 -2.70 -4.80
N THR A 216 9.22 -2.88 -5.91
CA THR A 216 8.51 -4.14 -6.20
C THR A 216 9.51 -5.23 -6.54
N GLU A 217 9.56 -6.27 -5.71
CA GLU A 217 10.56 -7.35 -5.78
C GLU A 217 10.32 -8.27 -6.97
N ASP A 218 9.05 -8.59 -7.25
CA ASP A 218 8.62 -9.39 -8.40
C ASP A 218 7.55 -8.63 -9.18
N PRO A 219 7.90 -8.00 -10.32
CA PRO A 219 6.93 -7.30 -11.16
C PRO A 219 5.79 -8.20 -11.64
N THR A 220 6.02 -9.52 -11.79
CA THR A 220 4.99 -10.46 -12.25
C THR A 220 3.91 -10.70 -11.20
N ALA A 221 4.19 -10.39 -9.92
CA ALA A 221 3.18 -10.43 -8.88
C ALA A 221 2.04 -9.42 -9.13
N LEU A 222 2.30 -8.39 -9.93
CA LEU A 222 1.29 -7.41 -10.34
C LEU A 222 0.38 -7.93 -11.46
N ASP A 223 0.78 -8.96 -12.23
CA ASP A 223 0.05 -9.41 -13.43
C ASP A 223 -1.37 -9.89 -13.12
N HIS A 224 -1.60 -10.38 -11.89
CA HIS A 224 -2.91 -10.80 -11.42
C HIS A 224 -3.83 -9.64 -11.01
N ILE A 225 -3.28 -8.42 -10.91
CA ILE A 225 -4.00 -7.22 -10.51
C ILE A 225 -4.36 -6.44 -11.77
N ALA A 226 -5.60 -6.58 -12.22
CA ALA A 226 -6.08 -5.92 -13.42
C ALA A 226 -7.44 -5.26 -13.20
N TYR A 227 -7.60 -4.06 -13.76
CA TYR A 227 -8.89 -3.42 -13.93
C TYR A 227 -9.57 -3.88 -15.23
N ALA A 228 -10.90 -3.79 -15.31
CA ALA A 228 -11.65 -4.16 -16.53
C ALA A 228 -11.26 -3.30 -17.74
N ASP A 229 -10.77 -2.09 -17.49
CA ASP A 229 -10.24 -1.15 -18.46
C ASP A 229 -8.70 -1.03 -18.42
N GLN A 230 -7.99 -2.04 -17.89
CA GLN A 230 -6.52 -2.03 -17.78
C GLN A 230 -5.82 -1.71 -19.10
N LYS A 231 -6.35 -2.20 -20.24
CA LYS A 231 -5.79 -1.95 -21.58
C LYS A 231 -5.81 -0.47 -22.00
N PHE A 232 -6.61 0.36 -21.33
CA PHE A 232 -6.69 1.80 -21.57
C PHE A 232 -5.79 2.62 -20.64
N VAL A 233 -5.18 1.99 -19.63
CA VAL A 233 -4.11 2.62 -18.84
C VAL A 233 -2.90 2.75 -19.76
N ALA A 234 -2.33 3.94 -19.84
CA ALA A 234 -1.17 4.16 -20.70
C ALA A 234 0.01 3.28 -20.26
N PRO A 235 0.85 2.75 -21.18
CA PRO A 235 1.93 1.83 -20.83
C PRO A 235 2.84 2.31 -19.70
N TRP A 236 3.12 3.62 -19.64
CA TRP A 236 3.96 4.25 -18.62
C TRP A 236 3.30 4.36 -17.23
N ALA A 237 1.99 4.12 -17.10
CA ALA A 237 1.24 4.17 -15.84
C ALA A 237 0.80 2.78 -15.35
N GLN A 238 1.03 1.74 -16.13
CA GLN A 238 0.51 0.39 -15.86
C GLN A 238 1.00 -0.15 -14.51
N ASP A 239 2.30 -0.07 -14.25
CA ASP A 239 2.90 -0.59 -13.02
C ASP A 239 2.46 0.22 -11.80
N ALA A 240 2.52 1.55 -11.89
CA ALA A 240 2.05 2.44 -10.83
C ALA A 240 0.60 2.17 -10.40
N VAL A 241 -0.30 1.97 -11.37
CA VAL A 241 -1.71 1.66 -11.09
C VAL A 241 -1.85 0.32 -10.37
N ARG A 242 -1.10 -0.70 -10.78
CA ARG A 242 -1.16 -2.03 -10.17
C ARG A 242 -0.47 -2.08 -8.81
N GLU A 243 0.64 -1.36 -8.64
CA GLU A 243 1.40 -1.27 -7.39
C GLU A 243 0.57 -0.59 -6.30
N LEU A 244 -0.06 0.56 -6.60
CA LEU A 244 -0.97 1.19 -5.65
C LEU A 244 -2.17 0.29 -5.31
N ALA A 245 -2.66 -0.50 -6.26
CA ALA A 245 -3.75 -1.43 -6.03
C ALA A 245 -3.32 -2.62 -5.16
N SER A 246 -2.11 -3.15 -5.36
CA SER A 246 -1.55 -4.24 -4.56
C SER A 246 -1.33 -3.82 -3.10
N LEU A 247 -0.94 -2.57 -2.89
CA LEU A 247 -0.75 -1.95 -1.58
C LEU A 247 -2.07 -1.50 -0.92
N GLY A 248 -3.21 -1.59 -1.64
CA GLY A 248 -4.51 -1.18 -1.14
C GLY A 248 -4.70 0.34 -1.03
N PHE A 249 -3.85 1.11 -1.71
CA PHE A 249 -3.88 2.58 -1.75
C PHE A 249 -4.86 3.13 -2.78
N THR A 250 -5.24 2.33 -3.79
CA THR A 250 -6.33 2.72 -4.69
C THR A 250 -7.69 2.58 -4.01
N LEU A 251 -8.61 3.47 -4.39
CA LEU A 251 -10.03 3.37 -4.01
C LEU A 251 -10.84 2.44 -4.92
N TYR A 252 -10.25 2.02 -6.05
CA TYR A 252 -10.90 1.22 -7.09
C TYR A 252 -10.53 -0.24 -6.91
N THR A 253 -11.53 -1.11 -6.81
CA THR A 253 -11.30 -2.56 -6.67
C THR A 253 -10.84 -3.17 -8.00
N PRO A 254 -9.77 -4.00 -8.03
CA PRO A 254 -9.42 -4.79 -9.21
C PRO A 254 -10.63 -5.58 -9.75
N GLY A 255 -10.70 -5.75 -11.07
CA GLY A 255 -11.88 -6.27 -11.78
C GLY A 255 -12.97 -5.23 -12.07
N THR A 256 -12.90 -4.02 -11.50
CA THR A 256 -13.78 -2.89 -11.82
C THR A 256 -13.11 -1.89 -12.76
N LEU A 257 -13.74 -0.74 -13.04
CA LEU A 257 -13.20 0.31 -13.93
C LEU A 257 -12.33 1.31 -13.17
N PHE A 258 -11.07 1.45 -13.55
CA PHE A 258 -10.16 2.48 -13.04
C PHE A 258 -10.44 3.87 -13.64
N ASN A 259 -10.92 3.93 -14.89
CA ASN A 259 -11.13 5.12 -15.71
C ASN A 259 -9.87 6.01 -15.82
N PRO A 260 -8.79 5.52 -16.45
CA PRO A 260 -7.45 6.14 -16.37
C PRO A 260 -7.39 7.60 -16.82
N GLU A 261 -8.17 7.98 -17.83
CA GLU A 261 -8.16 9.33 -18.41
C GLU A 261 -9.07 10.33 -17.67
N LYS A 262 -9.97 9.85 -16.79
CA LYS A 262 -10.83 10.74 -16.00
C LYS A 262 -9.97 11.57 -15.06
N TYR A 263 -10.30 12.86 -14.92
CA TYR A 263 -9.60 13.71 -13.95
C TYR A 263 -9.85 13.26 -12.51
N ILE A 264 -8.79 13.26 -11.72
CA ILE A 264 -8.85 12.97 -10.29
C ILE A 264 -9.59 14.11 -9.58
N THR A 265 -10.60 13.77 -8.78
CA THR A 265 -11.31 14.75 -7.96
C THR A 265 -10.61 14.97 -6.62
N ARG A 266 -10.89 16.11 -5.96
CA ARG A 266 -10.35 16.41 -4.63
C ARG A 266 -10.70 15.35 -3.58
N ALA A 267 -11.90 14.76 -3.62
CA ALA A 267 -12.29 13.68 -2.72
C ALA A 267 -11.51 12.39 -2.99
N GLU A 268 -11.29 12.02 -4.26
CA GLU A 268 -10.51 10.83 -4.61
C GLU A 268 -9.03 10.98 -4.22
N ALA A 269 -8.44 12.15 -4.44
CA ALA A 269 -7.08 12.43 -3.98
C ALA A 269 -6.97 12.40 -2.45
N ALA A 270 -7.97 12.94 -1.73
CA ALA A 270 -8.03 12.86 -0.27
C ALA A 270 -8.12 11.42 0.25
N GLU A 271 -8.92 10.58 -0.41
CA GLU A 271 -9.03 9.15 -0.07
C GLU A 271 -7.71 8.40 -0.28
N ILE A 272 -7.05 8.60 -1.43
CA ILE A 272 -5.77 7.94 -1.71
C ILE A 272 -4.69 8.43 -0.74
N ALA A 273 -4.60 9.74 -0.49
CA ALA A 273 -3.66 10.30 0.49
C ALA A 273 -3.93 9.78 1.91
N TYR A 274 -5.19 9.64 2.30
CA TYR A 274 -5.59 9.03 3.57
C TYR A 274 -5.09 7.57 3.66
N ARG A 275 -5.32 6.75 2.63
CA ARG A 275 -4.83 5.36 2.57
C ARG A 275 -3.31 5.25 2.61
N MET A 276 -2.62 6.17 1.95
CA MET A 276 -1.15 6.17 1.90
C MET A 276 -0.50 6.64 3.20
N THR A 277 -1.21 7.38 4.06
CA THR A 277 -0.57 8.06 5.21
C THR A 277 -1.22 7.81 6.56
N GLN A 278 -2.48 7.37 6.64
CA GLN A 278 -3.27 7.35 7.89
C GLN A 278 -4.02 6.04 8.14
N THR A 279 -3.77 4.98 7.36
CA THR A 279 -4.46 3.68 7.53
C THR A 279 -3.51 2.56 7.94
N GLU A 280 -4.08 1.41 8.34
CA GLU A 280 -3.32 0.19 8.62
C GLU A 280 -2.54 -0.31 7.39
N GLN A 281 -3.05 -0.08 6.17
CA GLN A 281 -2.31 -0.38 4.93
C GLN A 281 -1.05 0.47 4.83
N SER A 282 -1.13 1.76 5.14
CA SER A 282 0.05 2.64 5.22
C SER A 282 1.04 2.10 6.26
N LEU A 283 0.57 1.69 7.43
CA LEU A 283 1.44 1.11 8.47
C LEU A 283 2.11 -0.19 7.97
N ALA A 284 1.36 -1.09 7.34
CA ALA A 284 1.89 -2.31 6.76
C ALA A 284 2.95 -2.01 5.69
N PHE A 285 2.71 -1.03 4.82
CA PHE A 285 3.67 -0.55 3.84
C PHE A 285 4.96 -0.02 4.48
N HIS A 286 4.86 0.86 5.49
CA HIS A 286 6.03 1.41 6.18
C HIS A 286 6.84 0.30 6.90
N ASN A 287 6.16 -0.69 7.47
CA ASN A 287 6.81 -1.86 8.06
C ASN A 287 7.56 -2.67 7.00
N THR A 288 6.94 -2.92 5.84
CA THR A 288 7.59 -3.58 4.71
C THR A 288 8.83 -2.80 4.30
N LEU A 289 8.69 -1.49 4.05
CA LEU A 289 9.80 -0.62 3.66
C LEU A 289 10.96 -0.64 4.66
N PHE A 290 10.65 -0.52 5.96
CA PHE A 290 11.65 -0.61 7.02
C PHE A 290 12.42 -1.94 6.94
N LYS A 291 11.69 -3.05 6.78
CA LYS A 291 12.33 -4.37 6.62
C LYS A 291 13.23 -4.41 5.39
N GLN A 292 12.77 -3.93 4.24
CA GLN A 292 13.56 -3.87 3.01
C GLN A 292 14.86 -3.08 3.21
N GLN A 293 14.78 -1.93 3.88
CA GLN A 293 15.95 -1.09 4.15
C GLN A 293 16.95 -1.77 5.09
N VAL A 294 16.47 -2.36 6.18
CA VAL A 294 17.32 -3.08 7.14
C VAL A 294 17.98 -4.29 6.48
N GLU A 295 17.23 -5.09 5.72
CA GLU A 295 17.76 -6.22 4.94
C GLU A 295 18.85 -5.79 3.97
N ASN A 296 18.57 -4.78 3.13
CA ASN A 296 19.50 -4.32 2.10
C ASN A 296 20.79 -3.76 2.70
N LYS A 297 20.69 -2.99 3.79
CA LYS A 297 21.87 -2.46 4.50
C LYS A 297 22.68 -3.59 5.14
N THR A 298 22.01 -4.53 5.81
CA THR A 298 22.64 -5.68 6.47
C THR A 298 23.35 -6.56 5.44
N ALA A 299 22.69 -6.88 4.33
CA ALA A 299 23.26 -7.68 3.25
C ALA A 299 24.53 -7.05 2.66
N LYS A 300 24.54 -5.72 2.47
CA LYS A 300 25.73 -4.98 2.00
C LYS A 300 26.88 -5.06 3.00
N ILE A 301 26.61 -4.90 4.29
CA ILE A 301 27.62 -5.00 5.35
C ILE A 301 28.20 -6.41 5.41
N ILE A 302 27.34 -7.44 5.43
CA ILE A 302 27.78 -8.84 5.45
C ILE A 302 28.61 -9.16 4.21
N SER A 303 28.15 -8.75 3.01
CA SER A 303 28.88 -8.97 1.75
C SER A 303 30.29 -8.40 1.79
N LYS A 304 30.45 -7.21 2.39
CA LYS A 304 31.75 -6.57 2.56
C LYS A 304 32.58 -7.28 3.64
N ALA A 305 31.99 -7.61 4.79
CA ALA A 305 32.69 -8.24 5.91
C ALA A 305 33.21 -9.65 5.57
N LEU A 306 32.48 -10.38 4.72
CA LEU A 306 32.78 -11.76 4.35
C LEU A 306 33.37 -11.90 2.94
N ASN A 307 33.68 -10.79 2.27
CA ASN A 307 34.28 -10.74 0.93
C ASN A 307 33.49 -11.53 -0.14
N TYR A 308 32.21 -11.22 -0.30
CA TYR A 308 31.36 -11.88 -1.29
C TYR A 308 31.37 -11.25 -2.69
N ASP A 309 32.17 -10.21 -2.94
CA ASP A 309 32.23 -9.50 -4.23
C ASP A 309 30.87 -8.97 -4.70
N ASN A 310 30.04 -8.49 -3.77
CA ASN A 310 28.64 -8.05 -3.97
C ASN A 310 27.66 -9.16 -4.38
N ASP A 311 28.08 -10.43 -4.38
CA ASP A 311 27.20 -11.57 -4.58
C ASP A 311 26.71 -12.12 -3.24
N PHE A 312 25.62 -11.53 -2.72
CA PHE A 312 25.07 -11.93 -1.44
C PHE A 312 24.47 -13.35 -1.46
N THR A 313 24.30 -13.99 -2.63
CA THR A 313 23.76 -15.35 -2.70
C THR A 313 24.66 -16.38 -2.01
N LYS A 314 25.98 -16.10 -1.92
CA LYS A 314 26.96 -16.88 -1.17
C LYS A 314 26.64 -17.00 0.32
N PHE A 315 25.95 -16.00 0.90
CA PHE A 315 25.56 -16.04 2.31
C PHE A 315 24.71 -17.26 2.65
N ARG A 316 23.97 -17.81 1.69
CA ARG A 316 23.09 -18.97 1.90
C ARG A 316 23.81 -20.21 2.45
N GLN A 317 25.11 -20.31 2.21
CA GLN A 317 25.95 -21.43 2.67
C GLN A 317 26.63 -21.14 4.01
N ASP A 318 26.69 -19.87 4.42
CA ASP A 318 27.38 -19.44 5.64
C ASP A 318 26.42 -19.23 6.81
N GLY A 319 25.16 -18.92 6.51
CA GLY A 319 24.18 -18.55 7.51
C GLY A 319 22.75 -18.52 6.98
N ALA A 320 21.86 -17.95 7.77
CA ALA A 320 20.46 -17.70 7.45
C ALA A 320 20.08 -16.28 7.91
N LEU A 321 19.20 -15.64 7.14
CA LEU A 321 18.68 -14.32 7.45
C LEU A 321 17.17 -14.42 7.57
N PHE A 322 16.57 -13.98 8.68
CA PHE A 322 15.12 -14.08 8.91
C PHE A 322 14.62 -13.04 9.91
N TRP A 323 13.33 -12.71 9.84
CA TRP A 323 12.69 -11.83 10.82
C TRP A 323 12.05 -12.64 11.96
N GLU A 324 12.31 -12.25 13.19
CA GLU A 324 11.66 -12.76 14.40
C GLU A 324 11.42 -11.60 15.36
N ALA A 325 10.21 -11.52 15.94
CA ALA A 325 9.85 -10.49 16.93
C ALA A 325 10.18 -9.02 16.55
N GLY A 326 10.17 -8.69 15.25
CA GLY A 326 10.50 -7.35 14.76
C GLY A 326 11.99 -7.05 14.60
N GLN A 327 12.86 -8.04 14.78
CA GLN A 327 14.30 -7.96 14.54
C GLN A 327 14.71 -8.87 13.37
N LEU A 328 15.71 -8.44 12.62
CA LEU A 328 16.38 -9.20 11.58
C LEU A 328 17.52 -10.01 12.21
N HIS A 329 17.39 -11.33 12.18
CA HIS A 329 18.39 -12.25 12.67
C HIS A 329 19.34 -12.63 11.54
N ALA A 330 20.61 -12.22 11.65
CA ALA A 330 21.72 -12.69 10.83
C ALA A 330 22.42 -13.82 11.58
N SER A 331 21.98 -15.05 11.33
CA SER A 331 22.48 -16.25 11.98
C SER A 331 23.59 -16.87 11.14
N LEU A 332 24.78 -17.10 11.70
CA LEU A 332 25.91 -17.69 11.00
C LEU A 332 26.33 -18.99 11.66
N THR A 333 26.69 -19.98 10.85
CA THR A 333 27.09 -21.31 11.35
C THR A 333 28.52 -21.33 11.91
N ASP A 334 29.37 -20.41 11.44
CA ASP A 334 30.73 -20.21 11.93
C ASP A 334 30.83 -19.00 12.88
N GLN A 335 31.43 -19.21 14.06
CA GLN A 335 31.56 -18.18 15.09
C GLN A 335 32.44 -17.02 14.64
N LYS A 336 33.54 -17.27 13.91
CA LYS A 336 34.44 -16.20 13.49
C LYS A 336 33.76 -15.28 12.48
N LYS A 337 32.98 -15.86 11.56
CA LYS A 337 32.14 -15.09 10.63
C LYS A 337 31.08 -14.28 11.39
N ALA A 338 30.43 -14.87 12.40
CA ALA A 338 29.47 -14.15 13.24
C ALA A 338 30.10 -12.94 13.95
N ASP A 339 31.29 -13.12 14.52
CA ASP A 339 32.03 -12.04 15.18
C ASP A 339 32.44 -10.93 14.19
N LEU A 340 32.90 -11.30 12.99
CA LEU A 340 33.21 -10.35 11.91
C LEU A 340 32.00 -9.52 11.52
N VAL A 341 30.85 -10.16 11.31
CA VAL A 341 29.59 -9.48 10.96
C VAL A 341 29.11 -8.58 12.10
N THR A 342 29.18 -9.05 13.34
CA THR A 342 28.80 -8.26 14.53
C THR A 342 29.62 -6.98 14.62
N ASN A 343 30.95 -7.09 14.47
CA ASN A 343 31.84 -5.94 14.48
C ASN A 343 31.58 -5.00 13.30
N ALA A 344 31.32 -5.53 12.10
CA ALA A 344 31.04 -4.73 10.92
C ALA A 344 29.73 -3.94 11.03
N ILE A 345 28.69 -4.53 11.63
CA ILE A 345 27.42 -3.83 11.89
C ILE A 345 27.63 -2.72 12.92
N ALA A 346 28.32 -3.00 14.03
CA ALA A 346 28.60 -2.00 15.06
C ALA A 346 29.43 -0.81 14.52
N GLN A 347 30.39 -1.08 13.61
CA GLN A 347 31.21 -0.05 12.97
C GLN A 347 30.44 0.80 11.94
N ALA A 348 29.30 0.33 11.44
CA ALA A 348 28.47 1.11 10.52
C ALA A 348 27.82 2.31 11.21
N HIS A 349 27.69 2.29 12.55
CA HIS A 349 27.04 3.33 13.35
C HIS A 349 25.67 3.76 12.79
N ASP A 350 24.89 2.77 12.32
CA ASP A 350 23.56 3.00 11.76
C ASP A 350 22.50 2.73 12.83
N PRO A 351 21.80 3.76 13.34
CA PRO A 351 20.83 3.59 14.43
C PRO A 351 19.66 2.67 14.09
N GLN A 352 19.33 2.48 12.81
CA GLN A 352 18.31 1.53 12.40
C GLN A 352 18.81 0.09 12.58
N LEU A 353 20.06 -0.18 12.21
CA LEU A 353 20.64 -1.52 12.33
C LEU A 353 20.90 -1.90 13.77
N ASP A 354 21.40 -0.97 14.59
CA ASP A 354 21.71 -1.22 16.02
C ASP A 354 20.49 -1.71 16.82
N ARG A 355 19.29 -1.31 16.41
CA ARG A 355 18.03 -1.72 17.06
C ARG A 355 17.39 -2.93 16.41
N ALA A 356 17.56 -3.05 15.09
CA ALA A 356 16.82 -4.00 14.28
C ALA A 356 17.58 -5.29 14.00
N VAL A 357 18.90 -5.32 14.08
CA VAL A 357 19.70 -6.48 13.65
C VAL A 357 20.29 -7.21 14.85
N VAL A 358 20.09 -8.52 14.87
CA VAL A 358 20.71 -9.43 15.84
C VAL A 358 21.60 -10.40 15.08
N VAL A 359 22.89 -10.42 15.41
CA VAL A 359 23.82 -11.41 14.87
C VAL A 359 23.97 -12.54 15.88
N SER A 360 23.84 -13.78 15.43
CA SER A 360 23.94 -14.95 16.30
C SER A 360 24.68 -16.11 15.65
N LYS A 361 25.12 -17.06 16.49
CA LYS A 361 25.61 -18.35 16.03
C LYS A 361 24.42 -19.30 15.84
N GLY A 362 24.22 -19.78 14.63
CA GLY A 362 23.22 -20.78 14.27
C GLY A 362 23.80 -22.17 14.04
N LYS A 363 22.92 -23.14 13.75
CA LYS A 363 23.31 -24.52 13.40
C LYS A 363 23.00 -24.91 11.96
N LEU A 364 22.05 -24.24 11.32
CA LEU A 364 21.63 -24.51 9.95
C LEU A 364 21.89 -23.30 9.06
N THR A 365 22.18 -23.58 7.80
CA THR A 365 22.30 -22.56 6.75
C THR A 365 20.95 -22.30 6.09
N GLN A 366 20.84 -21.18 5.38
CA GLN A 366 19.66 -20.83 4.59
C GLN A 366 19.31 -21.94 3.59
N GLU A 367 20.32 -22.50 2.91
CA GLU A 367 20.11 -23.58 1.94
C GLU A 367 19.49 -24.82 2.59
N GLN A 368 19.97 -25.21 3.77
CA GLN A 368 19.42 -26.35 4.51
C GLN A 368 17.99 -26.08 4.99
N LEU A 369 17.70 -24.85 5.44
CA LEU A 369 16.35 -24.46 5.85
C LEU A 369 15.40 -24.49 4.65
N GLU A 370 15.79 -23.98 3.48
CA GLU A 370 14.95 -24.02 2.27
C GLU A 370 14.66 -25.45 1.80
N ASP A 371 15.65 -26.35 1.88
CA ASP A 371 15.46 -27.78 1.58
C ASP A 371 14.45 -28.40 2.55
N TYR A 372 14.60 -28.17 3.85
CA TYR A 372 13.63 -28.64 4.85
C TYR A 372 12.23 -28.06 4.63
N GLN A 373 12.14 -26.78 4.30
CA GLN A 373 10.87 -26.11 4.02
C GLN A 373 10.15 -26.75 2.83
N SER A 374 10.85 -26.93 1.71
CA SER A 374 10.28 -27.54 0.50
C SER A 374 9.74 -28.94 0.80
N ASP A 375 10.56 -29.76 1.44
CA ASP A 375 10.21 -31.13 1.81
C ASP A 375 9.07 -31.22 2.82
N ALA A 376 9.01 -30.27 3.76
CA ALA A 376 7.99 -30.20 4.79
C ALA A 376 6.65 -29.75 4.23
N ILE A 377 6.63 -28.74 3.36
CA ILE A 377 5.41 -28.28 2.67
C ILE A 377 4.79 -29.44 1.89
N SER A 378 5.60 -30.16 1.09
CA SER A 378 5.11 -31.32 0.32
C SER A 378 4.54 -32.41 1.23
N LEU A 379 5.23 -32.76 2.33
CA LEU A 379 4.74 -33.77 3.26
C LEU A 379 3.46 -33.33 3.99
N TYR A 380 3.37 -32.07 4.41
CA TYR A 380 2.18 -31.55 5.07
C TYR A 380 0.97 -31.58 4.13
N GLN A 381 1.12 -31.11 2.89
CA GLN A 381 0.04 -31.14 1.90
C GLN A 381 -0.40 -32.57 1.55
N GLU A 382 0.52 -33.54 1.54
CA GLU A 382 0.18 -34.96 1.35
C GLU A 382 -0.65 -35.52 2.52
N LYS A 383 -0.30 -35.17 3.76
CA LYS A 383 -0.95 -35.71 4.97
C LYS A 383 -2.20 -34.95 5.39
N GLU A 384 -2.26 -33.65 5.10
CA GLU A 384 -3.35 -32.73 5.47
C GLU A 384 -3.78 -31.93 4.22
N PRO A 385 -4.45 -32.54 3.22
CA PRO A 385 -4.77 -31.86 1.96
C PRO A 385 -5.67 -30.63 2.10
N GLN A 386 -6.41 -30.53 3.21
CA GLN A 386 -7.27 -29.38 3.54
C GLN A 386 -6.63 -28.43 4.56
N GLY A 387 -5.49 -28.80 5.13
CA GLY A 387 -4.78 -28.01 6.12
C GLY A 387 -4.05 -26.83 5.47
N LYS A 388 -3.89 -25.75 6.24
CA LYS A 388 -3.20 -24.54 5.79
C LYS A 388 -1.97 -24.29 6.64
N ILE A 389 -0.87 -24.01 5.96
CA ILE A 389 0.34 -23.47 6.58
C ILE A 389 0.14 -21.97 6.76
N LEU A 390 0.22 -21.52 8.01
CA LEU A 390 0.01 -20.13 8.43
C LEU A 390 1.33 -19.36 8.45
N SER A 391 2.39 -20.01 8.90
CA SER A 391 3.76 -19.49 8.85
C SER A 391 4.77 -20.63 8.90
N ILE A 392 5.97 -20.36 8.42
CA ILE A 392 7.16 -21.20 8.59
C ILE A 392 8.22 -20.22 9.07
N ALA A 393 9.07 -20.54 10.04
CA ALA A 393 10.13 -19.64 10.56
C ALA A 393 11.26 -20.49 11.14
N PRO A 394 12.54 -20.10 11.06
CA PRO A 394 13.57 -20.74 11.88
C PRO A 394 13.28 -20.46 13.36
N ASN A 395 13.68 -21.38 14.25
CA ASN A 395 13.73 -21.08 15.67
C ASN A 395 14.91 -20.14 16.00
N THR A 396 14.91 -19.57 17.20
CA THR A 396 15.86 -18.54 17.64
C THR A 396 17.33 -18.95 17.51
N ASP A 397 17.68 -20.22 17.75
CA ASP A 397 19.06 -20.74 17.58
C ASP A 397 19.35 -21.28 16.17
N THR A 398 18.42 -21.10 15.23
CA THR A 398 18.53 -21.54 13.83
C THR A 398 18.93 -23.02 13.72
N SER A 399 18.35 -23.85 14.58
CA SER A 399 18.60 -25.29 14.61
C SER A 399 17.50 -26.12 13.96
N ALA A 400 16.34 -25.50 13.76
CA ALA A 400 15.15 -26.12 13.18
C ALA A 400 14.21 -25.10 12.53
N LEU A 401 13.32 -25.59 11.69
CA LEU A 401 12.13 -24.86 11.23
C LEU A 401 10.94 -25.12 12.14
N LEU A 402 10.23 -24.06 12.47
CA LEU A 402 8.92 -24.05 13.10
C LEU A 402 7.88 -23.78 12.02
N ILE A 403 6.92 -24.69 11.86
CA ILE A 403 5.83 -24.60 10.90
C ILE A 403 4.53 -24.46 11.68
N THR A 404 3.92 -23.29 11.62
CA THR A 404 2.62 -23.02 12.22
C THR A 404 1.53 -23.34 11.20
N VAL A 405 0.59 -24.18 11.59
CA VAL A 405 -0.52 -24.62 10.73
C VAL A 405 -1.85 -24.52 11.46
N ASP A 406 -2.95 -24.45 10.71
CA ASP A 406 -4.29 -24.36 11.27
C ASP A 406 -4.78 -25.65 11.93
N SER A 407 -4.25 -26.78 11.50
CA SER A 407 -4.68 -28.11 11.91
C SER A 407 -3.56 -29.13 11.79
N ILE A 408 -3.48 -30.06 12.75
CA ILE A 408 -2.47 -31.14 12.75
C ILE A 408 -3.07 -32.39 13.36
N GLN A 409 -3.01 -33.50 12.64
CA GLN A 409 -3.35 -34.82 13.17
C GLN A 409 -2.12 -35.56 13.73
N LYS A 410 -2.33 -36.45 14.69
CA LYS A 410 -1.26 -37.27 15.30
C LYS A 410 -0.43 -38.08 14.27
N PRO A 411 -1.01 -38.69 13.21
CA PRO A 411 -0.22 -39.37 12.19
C PRO A 411 0.74 -38.44 11.45
N THR A 412 0.32 -37.20 11.19
CA THR A 412 1.13 -36.16 10.54
C THR A 412 2.34 -35.81 11.40
N LEU A 413 2.15 -35.57 12.71
CA LEU A 413 3.27 -35.37 13.65
C LEU A 413 4.27 -36.53 13.64
N LYS A 414 3.78 -37.77 13.61
CA LYS A 414 4.63 -38.96 13.57
C LYS A 414 5.42 -39.05 12.26
N ALA A 415 4.80 -38.72 11.12
CA ALA A 415 5.46 -38.68 9.83
C ALA A 415 6.56 -37.61 9.78
N PHE A 416 6.28 -36.42 10.31
CA PHE A 416 7.25 -35.33 10.43
C PHE A 416 8.44 -35.72 11.30
N LYS A 417 8.20 -36.23 12.52
CA LYS A 417 9.28 -36.70 13.40
C LYS A 417 10.13 -37.80 12.76
N LYS A 418 9.52 -38.69 11.98
CA LYS A 418 10.23 -39.75 11.25
C LYS A 418 11.11 -39.20 10.13
N LYS A 419 10.63 -38.21 9.36
CA LYS A 419 11.37 -37.66 8.21
C LYS A 419 12.42 -36.64 8.63
N PHE A 420 12.10 -35.74 9.55
CA PHE A 420 12.93 -34.57 9.88
C PHE A 420 13.62 -34.63 11.23
N GLY A 421 13.27 -35.59 12.10
CA GLY A 421 13.79 -35.63 13.46
C GLY A 421 13.47 -34.36 14.24
N GLU A 422 14.51 -33.65 14.69
CA GLU A 422 14.42 -32.38 15.43
C GLU A 422 14.67 -31.15 14.55
N LYS A 423 14.67 -31.30 13.23
CA LYS A 423 14.96 -30.21 12.29
C LYS A 423 13.72 -29.47 11.78
N VAL A 424 12.54 -30.06 11.94
CA VAL A 424 11.26 -29.44 11.57
C VAL A 424 10.21 -29.78 12.61
N PHE A 425 9.54 -28.77 13.13
CA PHE A 425 8.46 -28.88 14.09
C PHE A 425 7.16 -28.32 13.52
N LEU A 426 6.05 -29.05 13.72
CA LEU A 426 4.72 -28.52 13.46
C LEU A 426 4.11 -28.03 14.77
N GLN A 427 3.46 -26.87 14.71
CA GLN A 427 2.74 -26.29 15.84
C GLN A 427 1.41 -25.68 15.39
N LEU A 428 0.45 -25.63 16.30
CA LEU A 428 -0.76 -24.83 16.13
C LEU A 428 -0.45 -23.38 16.50
N PRO A 429 -1.19 -22.40 15.96
CA PRO A 429 -1.05 -21.02 16.38
C PRO A 429 -1.25 -20.90 17.90
N PRO A 430 -0.48 -20.05 18.59
CA PRO A 430 -0.74 -19.74 19.99
C PRO A 430 -2.16 -19.18 20.13
N GLU A 431 -2.88 -19.56 21.20
CA GLU A 431 -4.20 -18.98 21.47
C GLU A 431 -4.09 -17.45 21.51
N PRO A 432 -5.05 -16.71 20.91
CA PRO A 432 -4.97 -15.27 20.85
C PRO A 432 -4.93 -14.71 22.27
N LEU A 433 -3.83 -14.01 22.60
CA LEU A 433 -3.77 -13.14 23.75
C LEU A 433 -4.90 -12.12 23.60
N THR A 434 -5.77 -12.03 24.60
CA THR A 434 -6.85 -11.05 24.68
C THR A 434 -6.30 -9.65 24.40
N ASN A 435 -6.95 -8.95 23.47
CA ASN A 435 -6.69 -7.59 23.01
C ASN A 435 -5.96 -6.73 24.03
N THR A 436 -4.66 -6.56 23.86
CA THR A 436 -3.99 -5.36 24.34
C THR A 436 -4.09 -4.35 23.22
N ASN A 437 -4.99 -3.36 23.40
CA ASN A 437 -4.98 -2.08 22.69
C ASN A 437 -3.68 -1.32 23.02
N GLY A 438 -2.54 -1.91 22.69
CA GLY A 438 -1.26 -1.22 22.63
C GLY A 438 -1.24 -0.49 21.31
N ALA A 439 -1.69 0.76 21.32
CA ALA A 439 -1.37 1.70 20.25
C ALA A 439 0.16 1.75 20.16
N ILE A 440 0.74 0.95 19.25
CA ILE A 440 2.12 1.13 18.84
C ILE A 440 2.10 2.38 17.97
N GLN A 441 2.28 3.50 18.63
CA GLN A 441 2.56 4.77 17.99
C GLN A 441 4.01 4.70 17.50
N PHE A 442 4.21 4.15 16.31
CA PHE A 442 5.48 4.38 15.62
C PHE A 442 5.53 5.85 15.20
N PRO A 443 6.69 6.50 15.34
CA PRO A 443 6.83 7.86 14.88
C PRO A 443 6.56 7.84 13.37
N LEU A 444 5.54 8.58 12.96
CA LEU A 444 5.61 9.27 11.67
C LEU A 444 7.03 9.86 11.55
N PRO A 445 7.64 9.89 10.34
CA PRO A 445 8.95 10.50 10.14
C PRO A 445 9.04 11.77 11.00
N PRO A 446 10.09 11.92 11.82
CA PRO A 446 10.08 12.81 12.97
C PRO A 446 9.48 14.15 12.57
N ARG A 447 8.32 14.50 13.18
CA ARG A 447 7.92 15.90 13.21
C ARG A 447 9.04 16.60 13.93
N VAL A 448 9.91 17.29 13.19
CA VAL A 448 10.85 18.22 13.79
C VAL A 448 9.98 19.33 14.36
N ASN A 449 9.66 19.21 15.65
CA ASN A 449 9.01 20.27 16.41
C ASN A 449 9.99 21.45 16.47
N TYR A 450 9.89 22.38 15.51
CA TYR A 450 10.55 23.69 15.59
C TYR A 450 9.76 24.68 16.46
N TYR A 451 9.18 24.21 17.55
CA TYR A 451 8.78 25.08 18.67
C TYR A 451 9.61 24.68 19.88
N ASN A 452 10.83 25.19 19.92
CA ASN A 452 11.36 25.67 21.19
C ASN A 452 11.11 27.18 21.22
N ASP A 453 10.15 27.58 22.04
CA ASP A 453 10.14 28.90 22.62
C ASP A 453 11.47 29.13 23.35
N LYS A 454 12.09 30.27 23.03
CA LYS A 454 12.95 31.16 23.84
C LYS A 454 14.19 31.61 23.07
N GLN A 455 14.06 32.74 22.38
CA GLN A 455 14.64 34.02 22.83
C GLN A 455 13.93 35.19 22.15
#